data_AF-A0A7C5Z0X7-F1
#
_entry.id   AF-A0A7C5Z0X7-F1
#
_cell.length_a   1.000
_cell.length_b   1.000
_cell.length_c   1.000
_cell.angle_alpha   90.00
_cell.angle_beta   90.00
_cell.angle_gamma   90.00
#
_symmetry.space_group_name_H-M   'P 1'
#
loop_
_entity.id
_entity.type
_entity.pdbx_description
1 polymer ?
#
loop_
_entity_poly.entity_id
_entity_poly.type
_entity_poly.pdbx_seq_one_letter_code
_entity_poly.pdbx_strand_id
1 'polypeptide(L)' 'MSRRKILLLLLPLVFGLLLFAGPATRPAYAALCESQGSGYWSNASTWTGCNGYPGQYTNDYVLIHNGHTVTLD' A
#
# COMPACT_ATOMS: atom_id res chain seq x y z
N MET A 1 11.27 -39.53 19.80
CA MET A 1 10.36 -39.01 18.76
C MET A 1 11.23 -38.50 17.60
N SER A 2 11.13 -39.09 16.40
CA SER A 2 12.07 -38.81 15.29
C SER A 2 11.87 -37.39 14.74
N ARG A 3 12.97 -36.67 14.44
CA ARG A 3 12.97 -35.34 13.82
C ARG A 3 12.09 -35.27 12.54
N ARG A 4 11.94 -36.40 11.84
CA ARG A 4 11.06 -36.56 10.67
C ARG A 4 9.57 -36.41 10.99
N LYS A 5 9.14 -36.81 12.19
CA LYS A 5 7.72 -36.73 12.61
C LYS A 5 7.30 -35.30 13.00
N ILE A 6 8.24 -34.50 13.51
CA ILE A 6 8.00 -33.10 13.86
C ILE A 6 7.85 -32.25 12.59
N LEU A 7 8.68 -32.52 11.57
CA LEU A 7 8.62 -31.80 10.29
C LEU A 7 7.29 -32.00 9.54
N LEU A 8 6.76 -33.24 9.55
CA LEU A 8 5.48 -33.57 8.91
C LEU A 8 4.27 -32.96 9.61
N LEU A 9 4.35 -32.70 10.92
CA LEU A 9 3.27 -32.06 11.69
C LEU A 9 3.26 -30.53 11.55
N LEU A 10 4.41 -29.92 11.24
CA LEU A 10 4.52 -28.46 11.07
C LEU A 10 4.14 -27.99 9.65
N LEU A 11 4.29 -28.85 8.64
CA LEU A 11 3.93 -28.54 7.25
C LEU A 11 2.48 -28.05 7.05
N PRO A 12 1.44 -28.72 7.60
CA PRO A 12 0.05 -28.26 7.43
C PRO A 12 -0.23 -26.96 8.21
N LEU A 13 0.49 -26.70 9.31
CA LEU A 13 0.34 -25.49 10.10
C LEU A 13 0.86 -24.25 9.35
N VAL A 14 2.03 -24.37 8.71
CA VAL A 14 2.62 -23.30 7.88
C VAL A 14 1.79 -23.08 6.62
N PHE A 15 1.33 -24.16 5.98
CA PHE A 15 0.48 -24.06 4.78
C PHE A 15 -0.89 -23.44 5.09
N GLY A 16 -1.48 -23.77 6.25
CA GLY A 16 -2.70 -23.12 6.74
C GLY A 16 -2.49 -21.62 6.99
N LEU A 17 -1.38 -21.22 7.63
CA LEU A 17 -1.09 -19.81 7.91
C LEU A 17 -0.94 -18.98 6.62
N LEU A 18 -0.34 -19.56 5.56
CA LEU A 18 -0.16 -18.92 4.26
C LEU A 18 -1.48 -18.75 3.48
N LEU A 19 -2.46 -19.63 3.70
CA LEU A 19 -3.78 -19.53 3.05
C LEU A 19 -4.70 -18.50 3.72
N PHE A 20 -4.50 -18.18 5.01
CA PHE A 20 -5.27 -17.17 5.73
C PHE A 20 -4.65 -15.76 5.68
N ALA A 21 -3.42 -15.63 5.18
CA ALA A 21 -2.86 -14.34 4.79
C ALA A 21 -3.54 -13.88 3.48
N GLY A 22 -4.79 -13.44 3.60
CA GLY A 22 -5.51 -12.81 2.49
C GLY A 22 -4.71 -11.65 1.89
N PRO A 23 -5.02 -11.21 0.65
CA PRO A 23 -4.35 -10.07 0.06
C PRO A 23 -4.43 -8.90 1.04
N ALA A 24 -3.28 -8.31 1.38
CA ALA A 24 -3.21 -7.15 2.26
C ALA A 24 -4.15 -6.08 1.69
N THR A 25 -5.34 -5.96 2.28
CA THR A 25 -6.32 -4.97 1.86
C THR A 25 -5.71 -3.61 2.14
N ARG A 26 -5.68 -2.76 1.11
CA ARG A 26 -5.19 -1.39 1.30
C ARG A 26 -6.00 -0.76 2.44
N PRO A 27 -5.35 -0.06 3.38
CA PRO A 27 -6.05 0.63 4.46
C PRO A 27 -7.21 1.47 3.90
N ALA A 28 -8.40 1.29 4.48
CA ALA A 28 -9.67 1.79 3.93
C ALA A 28 -9.96 3.27 4.25
N TYR A 29 -8.93 4.07 4.58
CA TYR A 29 -9.12 5.49 4.90
C TYR A 29 -8.77 6.36 3.70
N ALA A 30 -9.61 7.34 3.40
CA ALA A 30 -9.27 8.38 2.44
C ALA A 30 -8.28 9.37 3.07
N ALA A 31 -7.24 9.76 2.34
CA ALA A 31 -6.36 10.86 2.68
C ALA A 31 -6.60 12.05 1.73
N LEU A 32 -6.24 13.27 2.19
CA LEU A 32 -6.12 14.43 1.32
C LEU A 32 -4.66 14.53 0.86
N CYS A 33 -4.40 14.24 -0.41
CA CYS A 33 -3.11 14.47 -1.05
C CYS A 33 -3.07 15.88 -1.65
N GLU A 34 -2.13 16.69 -1.21
CA GLU A 34 -1.90 18.04 -1.74
C GLU A 34 -0.59 18.09 -2.53
N SER A 35 -0.58 18.75 -3.67
CA SER A 35 0.66 18.92 -4.46
C SER A 35 1.64 19.87 -3.75
N GLN A 36 2.83 19.41 -3.36
CA GLN A 36 3.92 20.27 -2.86
C GLN A 36 4.62 21.04 -3.97
N GLY A 37 4.54 20.56 -5.21
CA GLY A 37 5.09 21.20 -6.40
C GLY A 37 4.61 20.50 -7.67
N SER A 38 5.10 20.95 -8.82
CA SER A 38 4.88 20.26 -10.10
C SER A 38 5.72 18.97 -10.17
N GLY A 39 5.16 17.92 -10.77
CA GLY A 39 5.82 16.61 -10.80
C GLY A 39 5.00 15.52 -11.45
N TYR A 40 5.28 14.27 -11.07
CA TYR A 40 4.61 13.08 -11.57
C TYR A 40 3.63 12.53 -10.52
N TRP A 41 2.55 11.92 -10.99
CA TRP A 41 1.50 11.34 -10.14
C TRP A 41 2.06 10.24 -9.26
N SER A 42 2.87 9.34 -9.81
CA SER A 42 3.48 8.23 -9.08
C SER A 42 4.59 8.65 -8.10
N ASN A 43 5.11 9.88 -8.22
CA ASN A 43 6.23 10.36 -7.40
C ASN A 43 5.75 10.93 -6.06
N ALA A 44 6.13 10.25 -4.97
CA ALA A 44 5.80 10.66 -3.60
C ALA A 44 6.29 12.06 -3.22
N SER A 45 7.39 12.56 -3.80
CA SER A 45 7.89 13.91 -3.49
C SER A 45 7.01 15.02 -4.06
N THR A 46 6.10 14.69 -4.98
CA THR A 46 5.12 15.64 -5.52
C THR A 46 4.03 15.96 -4.49
N TRP A 47 3.86 15.12 -3.46
CA TRP A 47 2.66 15.09 -2.62
C TRP A 47 2.96 15.30 -1.14
N THR A 48 1.96 15.78 -0.42
CA THR A 48 1.91 15.84 1.04
C THR A 48 0.49 15.57 1.54
N GLY A 49 0.34 15.38 2.85
CA GLY A 49 -0.96 15.05 3.46
C GLY A 49 -1.41 13.59 3.26
N CYS A 50 -0.68 12.82 2.45
CA CYS A 50 -0.91 11.40 2.25
C CYS A 50 0.40 10.60 2.28
N ASN A 51 0.29 9.27 2.40
CA ASN A 51 1.44 8.40 2.51
C ASN A 51 1.96 8.01 1.13
N GLY A 52 2.93 8.78 0.66
CA GLY A 52 3.51 8.60 -0.66
C GLY A 52 2.74 9.43 -1.70
N TYR A 53 1.87 8.77 -2.46
CA TYR A 53 1.14 9.39 -3.57
C TYR A 53 -0.35 8.99 -3.58
N PRO A 54 -1.23 9.72 -4.29
CA PRO A 54 -2.65 9.43 -4.31
C PRO A 54 -2.97 8.04 -4.86
N GLY A 55 -3.88 7.35 -4.17
CA GLY A 55 -4.30 5.99 -4.52
C GLY A 55 -3.54 4.91 -3.74
N GLN A 56 -2.62 5.27 -2.85
CA GLN A 56 -2.08 4.34 -1.85
C GLN A 56 -3.17 3.89 -0.88
N TYR A 57 -4.15 4.76 -0.61
CA TYR A 57 -5.38 4.39 0.08
C TYR A 57 -6.59 4.41 -0.84
N THR A 58 -7.69 3.85 -0.37
CA THR A 58 -8.95 3.87 -1.10
C THR A 58 -9.65 5.21 -0.93
N ASN A 59 -10.11 5.80 -2.05
CA ASN A 59 -10.91 7.03 -2.08
C ASN A 59 -10.16 8.31 -1.64
N ASP A 60 -8.86 8.41 -1.92
CA ASP A 60 -8.09 9.63 -1.67
C ASP A 60 -8.66 10.85 -2.43
N TYR A 61 -8.58 12.01 -1.79
CA TYR A 61 -8.87 13.31 -2.40
C TYR A 61 -7.57 13.95 -2.85
N VAL A 62 -7.60 14.60 -4.01
CA VAL A 62 -6.42 15.26 -4.59
C VAL A 62 -6.70 16.74 -4.76
N LEU A 63 -5.83 17.56 -4.17
CA LEU A 63 -5.82 19.01 -4.34
C LEU A 63 -4.53 19.43 -5.03
N ILE A 64 -4.67 20.00 -6.22
CA ILE A 64 -3.57 20.59 -6.97
C ILE A 64 -3.58 22.10 -6.70
N HIS A 65 -2.53 22.58 -6.05
CA HIS A 65 -2.37 24.00 -5.73
C HIS A 65 -2.15 24.82 -7.00
N ASN A 66 -2.58 26.09 -6.99
CA ASN A 66 -2.45 26.97 -8.14
C ASN A 66 -0.98 27.12 -8.58
N GLY A 67 -0.74 27.03 -9.90
CA GLY A 67 0.60 27.08 -10.47
C GLY A 67 1.35 25.74 -10.48
N HIS A 68 0.80 24.68 -9.87
CA HIS A 68 1.36 23.34 -9.96
C HIS A 68 0.78 22.58 -11.16
N THR A 69 1.58 21.69 -11.74
CA THR A 69 1.16 20.76 -12.79
C THR A 69 1.61 19.36 -12.43
N VAL A 70 0.68 18.41 -12.42
CA VAL A 70 0.96 17.00 -12.16
C VAL A 70 0.74 16.21 -13.45
N THR A 71 1.76 15.45 -13.84
CA THR A 71 1.74 14.57 -15.01
C THR A 71 1.35 13.15 -14.57
N LEU A 72 0.41 12.53 -15.28
CA LEU A 72 0.07 11.12 -15.08
C LEU A 72 1.08 10.24 -15.83
N ASP A 73 1.65 9.25 -15.15
CA ASP A 73 2.70 8.35 -15.64
C ASP A 73 2.42 6.87 -15.34
#